data_AF-A0A832X6H9-F1
#
_entry.id   AF-A0A832X6H9-F1
#
_cell.length_a   1.000
_cell.length_b   1.000
_cell.length_c   1.000
_cell.angle_alpha   90.00
_cell.angle_beta   90.00
_cell.angle_gamma   90.00
#
_symmetry.space_group_name_H-M   'P 1'
#
loop_
_entity.id
_entity.type
_entity.pdbx_description
1 polymer ?
#
loop_
_entity_poly.entity_id
_entity_poly.type
_entity_poly.pdbx_seq_one_letter_code
_entity_poly.pdbx_strand_id
1 'polypeptide(L)'
;MEIKNSGLNEILDTLSQFKSSIKKLEDQGVDVSALKKELNHISDKIEQYKYECNDEILPKIRKEISTDCLFLRKKIIDSIKSQIDDIIKNEIHKS
;
A
#
# COMPACT_ATOMS: atom_id res chain seq x y z
N MET A 1 28.57 11.21 6.06
CA MET A 1 27.58 11.92 5.22
C MET A 1 26.26 11.19 5.40
N GLU A 2 25.32 11.77 6.14
CA GLU A 2 23.96 11.22 6.21
C GLU A 2 23.28 11.51 4.87
N ILE A 3 23.13 10.48 4.04
CA ILE A 3 22.24 10.55 2.89
C ILE A 3 20.85 10.75 3.47
N LYS A 4 20.37 12.00 3.48
CA LYS A 4 19.00 12.37 3.84
C LYS A 4 18.05 11.74 2.81
N ASN A 5 17.75 10.47 3.01
CA ASN A 5 16.84 9.66 2.20
C ASN A 5 15.37 10.03 2.51
N SER A 6 15.03 11.34 2.54
CA SER A 6 13.70 11.83 2.93
C SER A 6 12.58 11.15 2.12
N GLY A 7 12.85 10.88 0.84
CA GLY A 7 11.93 10.17 -0.04
C GLY A 7 11.67 8.71 0.32
N LEU A 8 12.65 8.01 0.89
CA LEU A 8 12.45 6.63 1.36
C LEU A 8 11.61 6.63 2.63
N ASN A 9 11.84 7.59 3.53
CA ASN A 9 11.07 7.72 4.77
C ASN A 9 9.58 7.98 4.46
N GLU A 10 9.28 8.86 3.51
CA GLU A 10 7.90 9.10 3.05
C GLU A 10 7.22 7.83 2.50
N ILE A 11 7.96 6.99 1.78
CA ILE A 11 7.48 5.70 1.27
C ILE A 11 7.21 4.73 2.43
N LEU A 12 8.11 4.65 3.40
CA LEU A 12 7.95 3.78 4.58
C LEU A 12 6.75 4.21 5.44
N ASP A 13 6.56 5.51 5.63
CA ASP A 13 5.39 6.05 6.32
C ASP A 13 4.10 5.70 5.58
N THR A 14 4.11 5.82 4.25
CA THR A 14 2.98 5.42 3.38
C THR A 14 2.66 3.93 3.53
N LEU A 15 3.67 3.06 3.57
CA LEU A 15 3.47 1.62 3.79
C LEU A 15 2.88 1.31 5.17
N SER A 16 3.31 2.03 6.19
CA SER A 16 2.74 1.91 7.54
C SER A 16 1.24 2.26 7.53
N GLN A 17 0.87 3.32 6.82
CA GLN A 17 -0.54 3.69 6.63
C GLN A 17 -1.32 2.62 5.86
N PHE A 18 -0.76 2.06 4.78
CA PHE A 18 -1.41 0.96 4.05
C PHE A 18 -1.62 -0.26 4.93
N LYS A 19 -0.62 -0.65 5.72
CA LYS A 19 -0.73 -1.78 6.66
C LYS A 19 -1.87 -1.55 7.67
N SER A 20 -1.99 -0.34 8.20
CA SER A 20 -3.08 0.04 9.10
C SER A 20 -4.45 -0.05 8.42
N SER A 21 -4.60 0.50 7.22
CA SER A 21 -5.85 0.47 6.46
C SER A 21 -6.27 -0.95 6.07
N ILE A 22 -5.32 -1.76 5.58
CA ILE A 22 -5.56 -3.16 5.22
C ILE A 22 -5.99 -3.96 6.45
N LYS A 23 -5.36 -3.73 7.61
CA LYS A 23 -5.76 -4.38 8.86
C LYS A 23 -7.18 -4.00 9.27
N LYS A 24 -7.57 -2.74 9.16
CA LYS A 24 -8.95 -2.30 9.47
C LYS A 24 -9.99 -2.98 8.56
N LEU A 25 -9.69 -3.12 7.27
CA LEU A 25 -10.55 -3.84 6.33
C LEU A 25 -10.67 -5.32 6.71
N GLU A 26 -9.56 -5.95 7.06
CA GLU A 26 -9.54 -7.33 7.53
C GLU A 26 -10.35 -7.53 8.83
N ASP A 27 -10.19 -6.62 9.80
CA ASP A 27 -10.93 -6.63 11.07
C ASP A 27 -12.45 -6.45 10.83
N GLN A 28 -12.85 -5.86 9.70
CA GLN A 28 -14.23 -5.74 9.25
C GLN A 28 -14.72 -6.93 8.39
N GLY A 29 -13.90 -7.98 8.25
CA GLY A 29 -14.25 -9.20 7.53
C GLY A 29 -14.04 -9.15 6.01
N VAL A 30 -13.34 -8.14 5.48
CA VAL A 30 -12.99 -8.10 4.04
C VAL A 30 -11.86 -9.08 3.75
N ASP A 31 -11.97 -9.82 2.65
CA ASP A 31 -10.83 -10.55 2.11
C ASP A 31 -9.79 -9.56 1.55
N VAL A 32 -8.69 -9.39 2.29
CA VAL A 32 -7.59 -8.49 1.93
C VAL A 32 -6.36 -9.23 1.37
N SER A 33 -6.49 -10.51 1.01
CA SER A 33 -5.37 -11.35 0.55
C SER A 33 -4.59 -10.72 -0.61
N ALA A 34 -5.29 -10.16 -1.60
CA ALA A 34 -4.68 -9.45 -2.72
C ALA A 34 -3.93 -8.19 -2.29
N LEU A 35 -4.52 -7.40 -1.38
CA LEU A 35 -3.89 -6.16 -0.87
C LEU A 35 -2.62 -6.47 -0.06
N LYS A 36 -2.65 -7.53 0.76
CA LYS A 36 -1.48 -8.00 1.51
C LYS A 36 -0.37 -8.49 0.58
N LYS A 37 -0.71 -9.23 -0.47
CA LYS A 37 0.27 -9.68 -1.47
C LYS A 37 1.00 -8.51 -2.12
N GLU A 38 0.28 -7.45 -2.49
CA GLU A 38 0.89 -6.25 -3.07
C GLU A 38 1.70 -5.44 -2.06
N LEU A 39 1.22 -5.31 -0.82
CA LEU A 39 1.98 -4.65 0.24
C LEU A 39 3.33 -5.36 0.48
N ASN A 40 3.32 -6.69 0.53
CA ASN A 40 4.53 -7.50 0.71
C ASN A 40 5.48 -7.34 -0.48
N HIS A 41 4.96 -7.39 -1.71
CA HIS A 41 5.76 -7.17 -2.91
C HIS A 41 6.49 -5.81 -2.91
N ILE A 42 5.81 -4.74 -2.48
CA ILE A 42 6.44 -3.42 -2.35
C ILE A 42 7.51 -3.42 -1.25
N SER A 43 7.23 -4.10 -0.13
CA SER A 43 8.17 -4.21 0.98
C SER A 43 9.44 -4.97 0.57
N ASP A 44 9.30 -6.06 -0.18
CA ASP A 44 10.40 -6.85 -0.70
C ASP A 44 11.27 -6.04 -1.66
N LYS A 45 10.66 -5.24 -2.55
CA LYS A 45 11.39 -4.31 -3.44
C LYS A 45 12.18 -3.25 -2.67
N ILE A 46 11.62 -2.70 -1.60
CA ILE A 46 12.35 -1.74 -0.74
C ILE A 46 13.50 -2.41 -0.03
N GLU A 47 13.33 -3.66 0.40
CA GLU A 47 14.41 -4.41 1.03
C GLU A 47 15.53 -4.67 0.01
N GLN A 48 15.20 -5.07 -1.22
CA GLN A 48 16.16 -5.19 -2.33
C GLN A 48 16.90 -3.87 -2.64
N TYR A 49 16.19 -2.74 -2.64
CA TYR A 49 16.76 -1.40 -2.82
C TYR A 49 17.89 -1.10 -1.82
N LYS A 50 17.80 -1.59 -0.58
CA LYS A 50 18.86 -1.36 0.42
C LYS A 50 20.18 -2.07 0.08
N TYR A 51 20.12 -3.16 -0.70
CA TYR A 51 21.29 -3.93 -1.11
C TYR A 51 21.82 -3.49 -2.48
N GLU A 52 20.95 -3.01 -3.38
CA GLU A 52 21.33 -2.52 -4.71
C GLU A 52 21.72 -1.02 -4.68
N CYS A 53 22.90 -0.74 -4.12
CA CYS A 53 23.40 0.62 -3.89
C CYS A 53 24.26 1.14 -5.07
N ASN A 54 23.66 1.37 -6.24
CA ASN A 54 24.28 2.15 -7.33
C ASN A 54 23.46 3.40 -7.61
N ASP A 55 24.09 4.58 -7.54
CA ASP A 55 23.49 5.91 -7.73
C ASP A 55 22.70 6.05 -9.05
N GLU A 56 23.01 5.28 -10.10
CA GLU A 56 22.23 5.27 -11.34
C GLU A 56 20.89 4.52 -11.27
N ILE A 57 20.80 3.53 -10.38
CA ILE A 57 19.66 2.60 -10.28
C ILE A 57 18.66 3.08 -9.21
N LEU A 58 19.16 3.72 -8.15
CA LEU A 58 18.32 4.18 -7.02
C LEU A 58 17.13 5.04 -7.45
N PRO A 59 17.26 6.04 -8.37
CA PRO A 59 16.12 6.85 -8.79
C PRO A 59 15.05 6.06 -9.55
N LYS A 60 15.45 5.03 -10.31
CA LYS A 60 14.53 4.17 -11.07
C LYS A 60 13.70 3.31 -10.13
N ILE A 61 14.37 2.66 -9.16
CA ILE A 61 13.71 1.84 -8.15
C ILE A 61 12.76 2.70 -7.30
N ARG A 62 13.19 3.89 -6.87
CA ARG A 62 12.31 4.81 -6.11
C ARG A 62 11.06 5.18 -6.90
N LYS A 63 11.19 5.48 -8.20
CA LYS A 63 10.06 5.81 -9.07
C LYS A 63 9.10 4.63 -9.17
N GLU A 64 9.63 3.43 -9.38
CA GLU A 64 8.82 2.21 -9.47
C GLU A 64 8.05 1.93 -8.18
N ILE A 65 8.72 1.96 -7.03
CA ILE A 65 8.07 1.78 -5.71
C ILE A 65 7.00 2.86 -5.47
N SER A 66 7.27 4.10 -5.85
CA SER A 66 6.28 5.18 -5.74
C SER A 66 5.05 4.91 -6.60
N THR A 67 5.23 4.39 -7.81
CA THR A 67 4.14 3.97 -8.69
C THR A 67 3.35 2.80 -8.10
N ASP A 68 4.02 1.77 -7.57
CA ASP A 68 3.35 0.64 -6.92
C ASP A 68 2.52 1.10 -5.71
N CYS A 69 3.05 2.04 -4.91
CA CYS A 69 2.30 2.66 -3.81
C CYS A 69 1.04 3.39 -4.28
N LEU A 70 1.08 4.09 -5.42
CA LEU A 70 -0.10 4.74 -5.99
C LEU A 70 -1.16 3.73 -6.40
N PHE A 71 -0.76 2.61 -7.01
CA PHE A 71 -1.68 1.53 -7.36
C PHE A 71 -2.31 0.86 -6.15
N LEU A 72 -1.50 0.54 -5.12
CA LEU A 72 -2.01 -0.06 -3.89
C LEU A 72 -2.98 0.89 -3.17
N ARG A 73 -2.68 2.19 -3.12
CA ARG A 73 -3.58 3.22 -2.57
C ARG A 73 -4.94 3.19 -3.27
N LYS A 74 -4.95 3.12 -4.60
CA LYS A 74 -6.20 3.05 -5.37
C LYS A 74 -7.01 1.80 -5.01
N LYS A 75 -6.38 0.63 -4.93
CA LYS A 75 -7.07 -0.63 -4.58
C LYS A 75 -7.66 -0.62 -3.18
N ILE A 76 -6.95 -0.03 -2.21
CA ILE A 76 -7.49 0.17 -0.85
C ILE A 76 -8.74 1.05 -0.90
N ILE A 77 -8.70 2.17 -1.63
CA ILE A 77 -9.85 3.08 -1.79
C ILE A 77 -11.02 2.35 -2.45
N ASP A 78 -10.77 1.59 -3.51
CA ASP A 78 -11.81 0.85 -4.22
C ASP A 78 -12.45 -0.23 -3.32
N SER A 79 -11.64 -0.89 -2.47
CA SER A 79 -12.13 -1.85 -1.47
C SER A 79 -13.02 -1.19 -0.42
N ILE A 80 -12.63 0.00 0.07
CA ILE A 80 -13.45 0.79 1.02
C ILE A 80 -14.78 1.18 0.38
N LYS A 81 -14.75 1.66 -0.88
CA LYS A 81 -15.98 2.04 -1.60
C LYS A 81 -16.92 0.85 -1.76
N SER A 82 -16.40 -0.30 -2.17
CA SER A 82 -17.21 -1.53 -2.30
C SER A 82 -17.88 -1.90 -0.97
N GLN A 83 -17.14 -1.82 0.13
CA GLN A 83 -17.70 -2.07 1.46
C GLN A 83 -18.83 -1.10 1.82
N ILE A 84 -18.65 0.19 1.56
CA ILE A 84 -19.68 1.19 1.83
C ILE A 84 -20.94 0.90 1.01
N ASP A 85 -20.77 0.57 -0.28
CA ASP A 85 -21.90 0.22 -1.16
C ASP A 85 -22.63 -1.04 -0.67
N ASP A 86 -21.91 -2.05 -0.19
CA ASP A 86 -22.49 -3.28 0.36
C ASP A 86 -23.25 -3.01 1.65
N ILE A 87 -22.73 -2.15 2.54
CA ILE A 87 -23.43 -1.72 3.76
C ILE A 87 -24.74 -1.01 3.39
N ILE A 88 -24.69 -0.04 2.47
CA ILE A 88 -25.88 0.72 2.05
C ILE A 88 -26.92 -0.22 1.44
N LYS A 89 -26.52 -1.13 0.55
CA LYS A 89 -27.45 -2.10 -0.06
C LYS A 89 -28.09 -3.01 0.99
N ASN A 90 -27.31 -3.52 1.94
CA ASN A 90 -27.81 -4.42 2.97
C ASN A 90 -28.80 -3.74 3.94
N GLU A 91 -28.66 -2.44 4.18
CA GLU A 91 -29.60 -1.66 4.98
C GLU A 91 -30.91 -1.36 4.21
N ILE A 92 -30.83 -1.07 2.91
CA ILE A 92 -32.02 -0.80 2.08
C ILE A 92 -32.91 -2.05 1.91
N HIS A 93 -32.34 -3.25 1.80
CA HIS A 93 -33.10 -4.50 1.59
C HIS A 93 -33.66 -5.11 2.88
N LYS A 94 -33.41 -4.51 4.05
CA LYS A 94 -33.99 -4.94 5.34
C LYS A 94 -35.28 -4.20 5.72
N SER A 95 -35.70 -3.21 4.93
CA SER A 95 -36.95 -2.45 5.15
C SER A 95 -38.13 -2.98 4.33
#